data_AF-A0A527ZDY8-F1
#
_entry.id   AF-A0A527ZDY8-F1
#
_cell.length_a   1.000
_cell.length_b   1.000
_cell.length_c   1.000
_cell.angle_alpha   90.00
_cell.angle_beta   90.00
_cell.angle_gamma   90.00
#
_symmetry.space_group_name_H-M   'P 1'
#
loop_
_entity.id
_entity.type
_entity.pdbx_description
1 polymer ?
#
loop_
_entity_poly.entity_id
_entity_poly.type
_entity_poly.pdbx_seq_one_letter_code
_entity_poly.pdbx_strand_id
1 'polypeptide(L)'
;PGSTRTPNGHSIDSESAPVSGVRTVSLREELPAGSQPYLLSNSRPTRHQTLFALCISAVLACACLAAVPFARIRLEGTEGLLPAYAAAMLLVEVITAALLLATYSVQRSLAVLVLSSAYLFSGLLALPWALTFPGVFDAFGLDTGMQSTATIAAVRRLGFALLVLAYAVLRNQDGRTEEPPVSSRPILTSVGMVGLCVALLTLAVFLDPGTLPEFMVSTRDVSGLWSYVSATALILYATTLLILLRGRRSVLDLWLIVVIVTLSIEIILLSYVSGGIRLSVGWWAGR
;
A
#
# COMPACT_ATOMS: atom_id res chain seq x y z
N PRO A 1 -77.15 -1.29 67.85
CA PRO A 1 -77.13 -0.16 68.80
C PRO A 1 -76.22 0.97 68.29
N GLY A 2 -76.82 2.07 67.79
CA GLY A 2 -76.15 3.32 67.38
C GLY A 2 -75.38 3.22 66.06
N SER A 3 -75.36 4.19 65.14
CA SER A 3 -75.88 5.54 65.13
C SER A 3 -75.98 6.04 63.68
N THR A 4 -77.03 6.79 63.39
CA THR A 4 -77.26 7.64 62.22
C THR A 4 -76.36 8.88 62.18
N ARG A 5 -75.86 9.32 61.00
CA ARG A 5 -75.83 10.73 60.53
C ARG A 5 -74.99 10.93 59.25
N THR A 6 -75.66 11.34 58.18
CA THR A 6 -75.22 12.45 57.29
C THR A 6 -75.88 13.73 57.84
N PRO A 7 -75.34 14.97 57.73
CA PRO A 7 -75.23 15.68 56.43
C PRO A 7 -74.18 16.85 56.31
N ASN A 8 -74.02 17.32 55.07
CA ASN A 8 -73.84 18.70 54.58
C ASN A 8 -72.81 19.69 55.18
N GLY A 9 -71.99 20.26 54.27
CA GLY A 9 -72.09 21.70 53.98
C GLY A 9 -70.82 22.55 54.05
N HIS A 10 -70.35 22.98 52.86
CA HIS A 10 -69.68 24.25 52.48
C HIS A 10 -68.46 24.75 53.31
N SER A 11 -67.36 25.21 52.72
CA SER A 11 -67.28 26.31 51.74
C SER A 11 -65.86 26.51 51.16
N ILE A 12 -65.81 26.83 49.86
CA ILE A 12 -64.95 27.83 49.17
C ILE A 12 -63.42 27.63 49.18
N ASP A 13 -62.87 27.33 47.99
CA ASP A 13 -61.82 28.13 47.32
C ASP A 13 -61.60 27.51 45.92
N SER A 14 -62.12 28.13 44.87
CA SER A 14 -61.45 29.14 44.03
C SER A 14 -60.35 28.55 43.13
N GLU A 15 -60.60 28.75 41.83
CA GLU A 15 -59.60 28.98 40.78
C GLU A 15 -58.90 27.82 40.04
N SER A 16 -59.19 27.82 38.73
CA SER A 16 -58.25 27.71 37.61
C SER A 16 -58.02 26.36 36.93
N ALA A 17 -58.45 26.36 35.67
CA ALA A 17 -58.16 25.39 34.63
C ALA A 17 -56.64 25.25 34.34
N PRO A 18 -56.20 24.13 33.74
CA PRO A 18 -54.80 23.95 33.40
C PRO A 18 -54.47 24.72 32.12
N VAL A 19 -53.63 25.75 32.23
CA VAL A 19 -52.94 26.36 31.08
C VAL A 19 -51.45 26.25 31.30
N SER A 20 -50.82 25.35 30.56
CA SER A 20 -49.77 25.71 29.59
C SER A 20 -49.08 24.45 29.10
N GLY A 21 -49.26 24.19 27.81
CA GLY A 21 -48.50 23.18 27.11
C GLY A 21 -47.04 23.59 27.07
N VAL A 22 -46.21 22.84 27.80
CA VAL A 22 -44.82 22.66 27.41
C VAL A 22 -44.82 21.45 26.48
N ARG A 23 -44.98 21.71 25.18
CA ARG A 23 -44.52 20.77 24.15
C ARG A 23 -43.02 20.64 24.38
N THR A 24 -42.60 19.58 25.06
CA THR A 24 -41.24 19.07 24.90
C THR A 24 -41.13 18.65 23.44
N VAL A 25 -40.66 19.58 22.61
CA VAL A 25 -40.19 19.28 21.27
C VAL A 25 -39.01 18.35 21.49
N SER A 26 -39.29 17.05 21.48
CA SER A 26 -38.26 16.04 21.30
C SER A 26 -37.70 16.29 19.90
N LEU A 27 -36.63 17.07 19.82
CA LEU A 27 -35.67 16.99 18.72
C LEU A 27 -35.00 15.61 18.80
N ARG A 28 -35.79 14.56 18.55
CA ARG A 28 -35.30 13.43 17.76
C ARG A 28 -35.18 14.01 16.36
N GLU A 29 -34.04 14.65 16.16
CA GLU A 29 -33.48 14.76 14.83
C GLU A 29 -33.35 13.31 14.37
N GLU A 30 -34.32 12.88 13.57
CA GLU A 30 -34.26 11.66 12.78
C GLU A 30 -33.09 11.83 11.80
N LEU A 31 -31.88 11.67 12.32
CA LEU A 31 -30.72 11.36 11.51
C LEU A 31 -31.10 10.09 10.75
N PRO A 32 -31.20 10.13 9.41
CA PRO A 32 -31.55 8.95 8.65
C PRO A 32 -30.56 7.85 9.01
N ALA A 33 -31.09 6.76 9.58
CA ALA A 33 -30.38 5.53 9.83
C ALA A 33 -29.89 4.98 8.48
N GLY A 34 -28.71 5.40 8.06
CA GLY A 34 -28.21 5.14 6.70
C GLY A 34 -26.89 5.79 6.34
N SER A 35 -26.37 6.75 7.11
CA SER A 35 -25.01 7.27 6.94
C SER A 35 -23.98 6.36 7.64
N GLN A 36 -23.95 5.09 7.22
CA GLN A 36 -22.71 4.31 7.27
C GLN A 36 -21.63 5.17 6.61
N PRO A 37 -20.43 5.34 7.20
CA PRO A 37 -19.34 6.00 6.52
C PRO A 37 -19.12 5.23 5.21
N TYR A 38 -19.55 5.82 4.09
CA TYR A 38 -19.36 5.26 2.76
C TYR A 38 -17.85 5.25 2.51
N LEU A 39 -17.20 4.19 2.96
CA LEU A 39 -15.81 3.92 2.67
C LEU A 39 -15.72 3.71 1.17
N LEU A 40 -15.27 4.74 0.45
CA LEU A 40 -14.93 4.73 -0.98
C LEU A 40 -14.01 3.55 -1.36
N SER A 41 -13.36 2.92 -0.37
CA SER A 41 -12.52 1.74 -0.55
C SER A 41 -13.28 0.46 -0.90
N ASN A 42 -14.55 0.29 -0.53
CA ASN A 42 -15.33 -0.95 -0.77
C ASN A 42 -16.48 -0.80 -1.78
N SER A 43 -16.67 0.39 -2.33
CA SER A 43 -17.66 0.60 -3.39
C SER A 43 -17.19 -0.08 -4.68
N ARG A 44 -18.15 -0.57 -5.48
CA ARG A 44 -17.85 -1.00 -6.84
C ARG A 44 -17.29 0.19 -7.61
N PRO A 45 -16.18 0.06 -8.34
CA PRO A 45 -15.57 1.16 -9.05
C PRO A 45 -16.57 1.76 -10.05
N THR A 46 -16.70 3.08 -10.03
CA THR A 46 -17.54 3.81 -10.97
C THR A 46 -16.92 3.70 -12.38
N ARG A 47 -17.76 3.71 -13.43
CA ARG A 47 -17.27 3.69 -14.83
C ARG A 47 -16.22 4.77 -15.11
N HIS A 48 -16.40 5.97 -14.54
CA HIS A 48 -15.44 7.07 -14.63
C HIS A 48 -14.08 6.74 -14.00
N GLN A 49 -14.05 6.08 -12.84
CA GLN A 49 -12.81 5.66 -12.19
C GLN A 49 -12.07 4.62 -13.03
N THR A 50 -12.81 3.68 -13.64
CA THR A 50 -12.22 2.67 -14.53
C THR A 50 -11.64 3.31 -15.79
N LEU A 51 -12.34 4.26 -16.40
CA LEU A 51 -11.85 4.99 -17.57
C LEU A 51 -10.62 5.84 -17.22
N PHE A 52 -10.61 6.46 -16.04
CA PHE A 52 -9.48 7.25 -15.56
C PHE A 52 -8.24 6.38 -15.33
N ALA A 53 -8.39 5.23 -14.66
CA ALA A 53 -7.32 4.25 -14.48
C ALA A 53 -6.78 3.73 -15.83
N LEU A 54 -7.66 3.48 -16.81
CA LEU A 54 -7.26 3.09 -18.16
C LEU A 54 -6.48 4.21 -18.85
N CYS A 55 -6.94 5.46 -18.74
CA CYS A 55 -6.27 6.63 -19.31
C CYS A 55 -4.86 6.80 -18.72
N ILE A 56 -4.72 6.74 -17.40
CA ILE A 56 -3.41 6.78 -16.73
C ILE A 56 -2.51 5.65 -17.25
N SER A 57 -3.03 4.43 -17.31
CA SER A 57 -2.26 3.27 -17.80
C SER A 57 -1.82 3.46 -19.26
N ALA A 58 -2.69 4.01 -20.11
CA ALA A 58 -2.38 4.30 -21.50
C ALA A 58 -1.32 5.41 -21.64
N VAL A 59 -1.44 6.49 -20.86
CA VAL A 59 -0.45 7.58 -20.84
C VAL A 59 0.92 7.05 -20.39
N LEU A 60 0.97 6.22 -19.35
CA LEU A 60 2.21 5.58 -18.90
C LEU A 60 2.81 4.65 -19.96
N ALA A 61 1.98 3.88 -20.67
CA ALA A 61 2.44 3.04 -21.77
C ALA A 61 3.01 3.89 -22.92
N CYS A 62 2.34 4.98 -23.31
CA CYS A 62 2.84 5.91 -24.31
C CYS A 62 4.16 6.57 -23.89
N ALA A 63 4.28 6.98 -22.62
CA ALA A 63 5.52 7.54 -22.07
C ALA A 63 6.67 6.52 -22.12
N CYS A 64 6.39 5.26 -21.77
CA CYS A 64 7.36 4.16 -21.89
C CYS A 64 7.82 3.99 -23.35
N LEU A 65 6.89 3.96 -24.31
CA LEU A 65 7.22 3.86 -25.74
C LEU A 65 8.06 5.04 -26.22
N ALA A 66 7.76 6.26 -25.77
CA ALA A 66 8.53 7.46 -26.09
C ALA A 66 9.95 7.43 -25.50
N ALA A 67 10.16 6.75 -24.37
CA ALA A 67 11.47 6.60 -23.73
C ALA A 67 12.38 5.57 -24.43
N VAL A 68 11.82 4.61 -25.18
CA VAL A 68 12.56 3.54 -25.87
C VAL A 68 13.79 4.01 -26.66
N PRO A 69 13.70 5.00 -27.57
CA PRO A 69 14.87 5.42 -28.38
C PRO A 69 16.02 5.99 -27.55
N PHE A 70 15.72 6.54 -26.37
CA PHE A 70 16.71 7.17 -25.50
C PHE A 70 17.16 6.24 -24.36
N ALA A 71 16.48 5.12 -24.15
CA ALA A 71 16.57 4.32 -22.93
C ALA A 71 17.98 3.81 -22.56
N ARG A 72 18.86 3.66 -23.56
CA ARG A 72 20.24 3.15 -23.39
C ARG A 72 21.28 4.24 -23.25
N ILE A 73 20.90 5.51 -23.39
CA ILE A 73 21.81 6.65 -23.20
C ILE A 73 22.19 6.70 -21.71
N ARG A 74 23.50 6.67 -21.42
CA ARG A 74 24.05 6.71 -20.06
C ARG A 74 24.06 8.15 -19.56
N LEU A 75 23.53 8.41 -18.36
CA LEU A 75 23.68 9.71 -17.70
C LEU A 75 24.71 9.62 -16.58
N GLU A 76 25.89 10.16 -16.87
CA GLU A 76 26.97 10.27 -15.89
C GLU A 76 26.68 11.38 -14.88
N GLY A 77 27.19 11.25 -13.66
CA GLY A 77 27.02 12.26 -12.60
C GLY A 77 25.62 12.33 -11.97
N THR A 78 24.71 11.43 -12.31
CA THR A 78 23.35 11.39 -11.72
C THR A 78 23.27 10.62 -10.40
N GLU A 79 24.38 10.05 -9.93
CA GLU A 79 24.48 9.30 -8.68
C GLU A 79 24.02 10.12 -7.46
N GLY A 80 24.30 11.44 -7.45
CA GLY A 80 23.85 12.36 -6.40
C GLY A 80 22.33 12.55 -6.31
N LEU A 81 21.56 12.18 -7.34
CA LEU A 81 20.09 12.20 -7.30
C LEU A 81 19.52 11.00 -6.55
N LEU A 82 20.30 9.93 -6.39
CA LEU A 82 19.84 8.67 -5.83
C LEU A 82 19.33 8.77 -4.38
N PRO A 83 20.02 9.47 -3.45
CA PRO A 83 19.52 9.63 -2.08
C PRO A 83 18.17 10.34 -2.04
N ALA A 84 17.99 11.39 -2.85
CA ALA A 84 16.74 12.13 -2.94
C ALA A 84 15.60 11.25 -3.45
N TYR A 85 15.87 10.47 -4.50
CA TYR A 85 14.93 9.47 -5.02
C TYR A 85 14.56 8.42 -3.96
N ALA A 86 15.55 7.84 -3.28
CA ALA A 86 15.33 6.83 -2.25
C ALA A 86 14.51 7.37 -1.07
N ALA A 87 14.76 8.61 -0.65
CA ALA A 87 14.01 9.27 0.41
C ALA A 87 12.55 9.52 0.00
N ALA A 88 12.32 10.01 -1.22
CA ALA A 88 10.97 10.21 -1.76
C ALA A 88 10.20 8.88 -1.84
N MET A 89 10.86 7.82 -2.32
CA MET A 89 10.31 6.47 -2.40
C MET A 89 9.94 5.91 -1.03
N LEU A 90 10.84 6.01 -0.05
CA LEU A 90 10.58 5.62 1.33
C LEU A 90 9.36 6.35 1.89
N LEU A 91 9.29 7.67 1.69
CA LEU A 91 8.19 8.50 2.19
C LEU A 91 6.85 8.09 1.60
N VAL A 92 6.78 7.95 0.27
CA VAL A 92 5.54 7.55 -0.43
C VAL A 92 5.09 6.15 0.02
N GLU A 93 6.00 5.20 0.15
CA GLU A 93 5.66 3.83 0.57
C GLU A 93 5.25 3.75 2.04
N VAL A 94 5.90 4.48 2.95
CA VAL A 94 5.50 4.54 4.37
C VAL A 94 4.16 5.23 4.54
N ILE A 95 3.91 6.34 3.83
CA ILE A 95 2.59 7.00 3.83
C ILE A 95 1.52 6.04 3.31
N THR A 96 1.79 5.35 2.20
CA THR A 96 0.84 4.37 1.63
C THR A 96 0.56 3.24 2.62
N ALA A 97 1.60 2.69 3.26
CA ALA A 97 1.45 1.67 4.29
C ALA A 97 0.60 2.17 5.47
N ALA A 98 0.85 3.39 5.96
CA ALA A 98 0.10 3.98 7.06
C ALA A 98 -1.39 4.19 6.71
N LEU A 99 -1.69 4.67 5.49
CA LEU A 99 -3.07 4.81 5.01
C LEU A 99 -3.78 3.47 4.87
N LEU A 100 -3.09 2.43 4.40
CA LEU A 100 -3.65 1.08 4.33
C LEU A 100 -3.85 0.46 5.72
N LEU A 101 -2.95 0.70 6.68
CA LEU A 101 -3.12 0.30 8.08
C LEU A 101 -4.31 1.02 8.73
N ALA A 102 -4.52 2.31 8.42
CA ALA A 102 -5.71 3.04 8.84
C ALA A 102 -6.99 2.46 8.19
N THR A 103 -6.89 1.99 6.95
CA THR A 103 -7.99 1.29 6.27
C THR A 103 -8.28 -0.06 6.95
N TYR A 104 -7.24 -0.79 7.35
CA TYR A 104 -7.34 -2.04 8.11
C TYR A 104 -7.96 -1.84 9.50
N SER A 105 -7.66 -0.75 10.21
CA SER A 105 -8.23 -0.52 11.55
C SER A 105 -9.76 -0.40 11.54
N VAL A 106 -10.32 0.03 10.41
CA VAL A 106 -11.77 0.13 10.19
C VAL A 106 -12.35 -1.15 9.57
N GLN A 107 -11.75 -1.67 8.50
CA GLN A 107 -12.32 -2.78 7.71
C GLN A 107 -11.90 -4.18 8.18
N ARG A 108 -10.81 -4.28 8.95
CA ARG A 108 -10.23 -5.52 9.49
C ARG A 108 -9.96 -6.63 8.46
N SER A 109 -9.76 -6.26 7.20
CA SER A 109 -9.36 -7.19 6.12
C SER A 109 -7.90 -7.61 6.28
N LEU A 110 -7.66 -8.91 6.47
CA LEU A 110 -6.29 -9.44 6.53
C LEU A 110 -5.54 -9.20 5.22
N ALA A 111 -6.25 -9.19 4.07
CA ALA A 111 -5.63 -8.81 2.81
C ALA A 111 -5.04 -7.39 2.90
N VAL A 112 -5.81 -6.40 3.35
CA VAL A 112 -5.31 -5.02 3.48
C VAL A 112 -4.11 -4.93 4.43
N LEU A 113 -4.08 -5.72 5.51
CA LEU A 113 -2.92 -5.81 6.40
C LEU A 113 -1.67 -6.33 5.67
N VAL A 114 -1.81 -7.40 4.87
CA VAL A 114 -0.71 -7.94 4.05
C VAL A 114 -0.23 -6.91 3.03
N LEU A 115 -1.13 -6.20 2.35
CA LEU A 115 -0.77 -5.17 1.39
C LEU A 115 -0.03 -4.00 2.06
N SER A 116 -0.51 -3.56 3.23
CA SER A 116 0.18 -2.53 4.01
C SER A 116 1.59 -2.96 4.44
N SER A 117 1.75 -4.24 4.80
CA SER A 117 3.04 -4.84 5.13
C SER A 117 3.97 -4.87 3.91
N ALA A 118 3.44 -5.08 2.71
CA ALA A 118 4.19 -5.04 1.45
C ALA A 118 4.80 -3.67 1.20
N TYR A 119 4.01 -2.60 1.33
CA TYR A 119 4.50 -1.23 1.18
C TYR A 119 5.52 -0.86 2.26
N LEU A 120 5.28 -1.25 3.52
CA LEU A 120 6.24 -1.00 4.59
C LEU A 120 7.57 -1.76 4.36
N PHE A 121 7.49 -3.03 3.95
CA PHE A 121 8.65 -3.85 3.60
C PHE A 121 9.47 -3.23 2.47
N SER A 122 8.79 -2.81 1.39
CA SER A 122 9.44 -2.14 0.26
C SER A 122 10.09 -0.82 0.70
N GLY A 123 9.38 -0.02 1.48
CA GLY A 123 9.86 1.28 1.95
C GLY A 123 11.11 1.14 2.81
N LEU A 124 11.07 0.25 3.81
CA LEU A 124 12.21 0.04 4.69
C LEU A 124 13.42 -0.55 3.96
N LEU A 125 13.24 -1.42 2.96
CA LEU A 125 14.34 -1.91 2.13
C LEU A 125 14.93 -0.85 1.19
N ALA A 126 14.25 0.27 0.95
CA ALA A 126 14.80 1.39 0.19
C ALA A 126 16.03 2.00 0.88
N LEU A 127 16.07 2.01 2.21
CA LEU A 127 17.18 2.53 3.00
C LEU A 127 18.50 1.76 2.77
N PRO A 128 18.59 0.45 3.08
CA PRO A 128 19.82 -0.30 2.84
C PRO A 128 20.13 -0.39 1.35
N TRP A 129 19.13 -0.40 0.46
CA TRP A 129 19.38 -0.34 -0.99
C TRP A 129 20.11 0.95 -1.41
N ALA A 130 19.70 2.11 -0.88
CA ALA A 130 20.36 3.37 -1.19
C ALA A 130 21.75 3.46 -0.56
N LEU A 131 21.90 2.99 0.70
CA LEU A 131 23.17 3.01 1.42
C LEU A 131 24.23 2.10 0.78
N THR A 132 23.80 0.98 0.20
CA THR A 132 24.70 0.03 -0.48
C THR A 132 24.92 0.38 -1.95
N PHE A 133 24.38 1.49 -2.47
CA PHE A 133 24.52 1.82 -3.88
C PHE A 133 25.94 2.33 -4.19
N PRO A 134 26.64 1.77 -5.19
CA PRO A 134 28.02 2.13 -5.48
C PRO A 134 28.15 3.60 -5.91
N GLY A 135 29.15 4.33 -5.40
CA GLY A 135 29.44 5.70 -5.80
C GLY A 135 28.73 6.79 -5.00
N VAL A 136 27.77 6.43 -4.13
CA VAL A 136 26.91 7.41 -3.43
C VAL A 136 27.37 7.64 -1.99
N PHE A 137 27.76 6.57 -1.29
CA PHE A 137 28.17 6.63 0.12
C PHE A 137 29.60 6.11 0.34
N ASP A 138 30.43 6.10 -0.72
CA ASP A 138 31.83 5.64 -0.67
C ASP A 138 32.64 6.40 0.39
N ALA A 139 32.36 7.71 0.56
CA ALA A 139 32.98 8.56 1.57
C ALA A 139 32.71 8.10 3.02
N PHE A 140 31.68 7.28 3.25
CA PHE A 140 31.31 6.73 4.56
C PHE A 140 31.78 5.28 4.77
N GLY A 141 32.51 4.69 3.81
CA GLY A 141 33.04 3.33 3.92
C GLY A 141 31.95 2.24 3.89
N LEU A 142 30.76 2.55 3.37
CA LEU A 142 29.62 1.62 3.28
C LEU A 142 29.53 0.87 1.94
N ASP A 143 30.60 0.90 1.14
CA ASP A 143 30.68 0.15 -0.12
C ASP A 143 30.84 -1.34 0.17
N THR A 144 29.72 -1.98 0.50
CA THR A 144 29.60 -3.43 0.75
C THR A 144 29.48 -4.23 -0.55
N GLY A 145 29.77 -3.60 -1.69
CA GLY A 145 29.84 -4.25 -2.99
C GLY A 145 28.54 -4.19 -3.79
N MET A 146 28.73 -4.05 -5.10
CA MET A 146 27.71 -4.03 -6.14
C MET A 146 26.67 -5.17 -6.07
N GLN A 147 27.10 -6.35 -5.60
CA GLN A 147 26.22 -7.52 -5.44
C GLN A 147 25.25 -7.36 -4.26
N SER A 148 25.65 -6.67 -3.19
CA SER A 148 24.80 -6.36 -2.04
C SER A 148 23.64 -5.48 -2.45
N THR A 149 23.90 -4.40 -3.20
CA THR A 149 22.85 -3.52 -3.75
C THR A 149 21.88 -4.28 -4.63
N ALA A 150 22.41 -5.15 -5.50
CA ALA A 150 21.61 -5.91 -6.45
C ALA A 150 20.75 -6.95 -5.73
N THR A 151 21.31 -7.64 -4.73
CA THR A 151 20.57 -8.61 -3.91
C THR A 151 19.43 -7.94 -3.15
N ILE A 152 19.67 -6.79 -2.50
CA ILE A 152 18.62 -6.05 -1.80
C ILE A 152 17.53 -5.62 -2.79
N ALA A 153 17.91 -5.14 -3.99
CA ALA A 153 16.95 -4.77 -5.02
C ALA A 153 16.14 -5.97 -5.55
N ALA A 154 16.76 -7.15 -5.68
CA ALA A 154 16.08 -8.38 -6.08
C ALA A 154 15.09 -8.85 -5.01
N VAL A 155 15.52 -8.90 -3.74
CA VAL A 155 14.70 -9.27 -2.59
C VAL A 155 13.52 -8.32 -2.44
N ARG A 156 13.74 -7.01 -2.54
CA ARG A 156 12.67 -6.01 -2.51
C ARG A 156 11.67 -6.24 -3.63
N ARG A 157 12.14 -6.42 -4.87
CA ARG A 157 11.28 -6.60 -6.04
C ARG A 157 10.44 -7.88 -5.95
N LEU A 158 11.06 -9.01 -5.66
CA LEU A 158 10.36 -10.30 -5.55
C LEU A 158 9.48 -10.35 -4.30
N GLY A 159 9.97 -9.86 -3.17
CA GLY A 159 9.22 -9.83 -1.91
C GLY A 159 7.97 -8.96 -2.02
N PHE A 160 8.06 -7.78 -2.64
CA PHE A 160 6.88 -6.94 -2.89
C PHE A 160 5.88 -7.64 -3.83
N ALA A 161 6.34 -8.23 -4.93
CA ALA A 161 5.47 -8.96 -5.86
C ALA A 161 4.76 -10.16 -5.19
N LEU A 162 5.46 -10.91 -4.33
CA LEU A 162 4.89 -12.01 -3.56
C LEU A 162 3.84 -11.54 -2.55
N LEU A 163 4.09 -10.46 -1.82
CA LEU A 163 3.13 -9.93 -0.85
C LEU A 163 1.90 -9.33 -1.53
N VAL A 164 2.06 -8.69 -2.69
CA VAL A 164 0.94 -8.22 -3.54
C VAL A 164 0.13 -9.40 -4.09
N LEU A 165 0.77 -10.50 -4.48
CA LEU A 165 0.06 -11.73 -4.85
C LEU A 165 -0.70 -12.32 -3.65
N ALA A 166 -0.09 -12.34 -2.47
CA ALA A 166 -0.74 -12.81 -1.25
C ALA A 166 -1.99 -11.96 -0.92
N TYR A 167 -1.94 -10.64 -1.09
CA TYR A 167 -3.11 -9.77 -1.04
C TYR A 167 -4.23 -10.25 -1.98
N ALA A 168 -3.90 -10.49 -3.26
CA ALA A 168 -4.88 -10.87 -4.27
C ALA A 168 -5.54 -12.24 -4.00
N VAL A 169 -4.83 -13.16 -3.36
CA VAL A 169 -5.36 -14.47 -2.93
C VAL A 169 -6.23 -14.34 -1.69
N LEU A 170 -5.80 -13.53 -0.71
CA LEU A 170 -6.48 -13.42 0.59
C LEU A 170 -7.76 -12.59 0.55
N ARG A 171 -7.81 -11.55 -0.30
CA ARG A 171 -9.01 -10.70 -0.47
C ARG A 171 -10.27 -11.46 -0.91
N ASN A 172 -10.10 -12.62 -1.57
CA ASN A 172 -11.23 -13.46 -1.98
C ASN A 172 -11.81 -14.28 -0.81
N GLN A 173 -11.07 -14.37 0.31
CA GLN A 173 -11.43 -15.13 1.50
C GLN A 173 -12.05 -14.24 2.59
N ASP A 174 -11.72 -12.94 2.61
CA ASP A 174 -12.14 -11.97 3.63
C ASP A 174 -13.67 -11.82 3.77
N GLY A 175 -14.47 -12.24 2.79
CA GLY A 175 -15.93 -12.28 2.90
C GLY A 175 -16.49 -13.42 3.76
N ARG A 176 -15.64 -14.27 4.36
CA ARG A 176 -16.05 -15.52 5.04
C ARG A 176 -15.60 -15.63 6.50
N THR A 177 -14.91 -14.62 7.03
CA THR A 177 -14.27 -14.68 8.36
C THR A 177 -15.01 -13.77 9.35
N GLU A 178 -15.31 -14.30 10.54
CA GLU A 178 -15.90 -13.54 11.65
C GLU A 178 -15.06 -12.33 12.01
N GLU A 179 -15.70 -11.19 12.34
CA GLU A 179 -15.01 -9.94 12.67
C GLU A 179 -14.03 -10.16 13.83
N PRO A 180 -12.71 -9.97 13.64
CA PRO A 180 -11.75 -10.16 14.71
C PRO A 180 -11.96 -9.08 15.80
N PRO A 181 -11.66 -9.37 17.07
CA PRO A 181 -11.89 -8.44 18.19
C PRO A 181 -11.12 -7.11 18.03
N VAL A 182 -11.63 -6.03 18.63
CA VAL A 182 -11.02 -4.68 18.59
C VAL A 182 -9.65 -4.73 19.29
N SER A 183 -8.58 -4.91 18.53
CA SER A 183 -7.22 -4.94 19.07
C SER A 183 -6.23 -4.31 18.10
N SER A 184 -5.32 -3.48 18.62
CA SER A 184 -4.19 -2.91 17.87
C SER A 184 -3.03 -3.90 17.73
N ARG A 185 -3.07 -5.04 18.43
CA ARG A 185 -2.04 -6.10 18.39
C ARG A 185 -1.66 -6.57 16.97
N PRO A 186 -2.58 -6.86 16.03
CA PRO A 186 -2.21 -7.28 14.66
C PRO A 186 -1.40 -6.22 13.91
N ILE A 187 -1.64 -4.93 14.14
CA ILE A 187 -0.89 -3.85 13.50
C ILE A 187 0.54 -3.83 14.05
N LEU A 188 0.68 -3.80 15.39
CA LEU A 188 1.99 -3.71 16.03
C LEU A 188 2.86 -4.94 15.72
N THR A 189 2.25 -6.13 15.70
CA THR A 189 2.94 -7.38 15.35
C THR A 189 3.36 -7.39 13.89
N SER A 190 2.50 -6.98 12.95
CA SER A 190 2.86 -6.85 11.53
C SER A 190 4.03 -5.88 11.33
N VAL A 191 3.96 -4.67 11.90
CA VAL A 191 5.04 -3.66 11.81
C VAL A 191 6.34 -4.20 12.40
N GLY A 192 6.27 -4.81 13.59
CA GLY A 192 7.44 -5.41 14.25
C GLY A 192 8.06 -6.55 13.43
N MET A 193 7.23 -7.43 12.85
CA MET A 193 7.69 -8.53 12.00
C MET A 193 8.34 -8.03 10.71
N VAL A 194 7.75 -7.03 10.05
CA VAL A 194 8.33 -6.41 8.85
C VAL A 194 9.67 -5.76 9.20
N GLY A 195 9.73 -4.97 10.28
CA GLY A 195 10.98 -4.34 10.74
C GLY A 195 12.06 -5.37 11.06
N LEU A 196 11.73 -6.43 11.78
CA LEU A 196 12.65 -7.52 12.10
C LEU A 196 13.13 -8.25 10.83
N CYS A 197 12.23 -8.56 9.91
CA CYS A 197 12.55 -9.21 8.64
C CYS A 197 13.53 -8.36 7.81
N VAL A 198 13.26 -7.06 7.68
CA VAL A 198 14.14 -6.14 6.95
C VAL A 198 15.50 -6.01 7.64
N ALA A 199 15.53 -5.93 8.97
CA ALA A 199 16.79 -5.88 9.72
C ALA A 199 17.63 -7.15 9.53
N LEU A 200 17.01 -8.34 9.60
CA LEU A 200 17.70 -9.61 9.40
C LEU A 200 18.20 -9.78 7.96
N LEU A 201 17.39 -9.42 6.96
CA LEU A 201 17.80 -9.47 5.55
C LEU A 201 18.96 -8.52 5.28
N THR A 202 18.89 -7.30 5.83
CA THR A 202 19.97 -6.32 5.70
C THR A 202 21.23 -6.86 6.38
N LEU A 203 21.14 -7.35 7.60
CA LEU A 203 22.29 -7.91 8.32
C LEU A 203 22.90 -9.10 7.56
N ALA A 204 22.08 -10.00 7.02
CA ALA A 204 22.55 -11.15 6.24
C ALA A 204 23.36 -10.72 5.01
N VAL A 205 22.90 -9.71 4.26
CA VAL A 205 23.62 -9.17 3.10
C VAL A 205 24.96 -8.56 3.51
N PHE A 206 25.02 -7.89 4.67
CA PHE A 206 26.24 -7.23 5.15
C PHE A 206 27.26 -8.20 5.76
N LEU A 207 26.80 -9.29 6.39
CA LEU A 207 27.67 -10.25 7.07
C LEU A 207 28.39 -11.20 6.11
N ASP A 208 27.77 -11.54 4.97
CA ASP A 208 28.34 -12.51 4.03
C ASP A 208 28.26 -12.03 2.57
N PRO A 209 28.99 -10.96 2.21
CA PRO A 209 28.99 -10.44 0.85
C PRO A 209 29.61 -11.41 -0.17
N GLY A 210 30.38 -12.40 0.28
CA GLY A 210 31.10 -13.36 -0.58
C GLY A 210 30.23 -14.49 -1.14
N THR A 211 29.06 -14.77 -0.57
CA THR A 211 28.13 -15.82 -1.04
C THR A 211 26.96 -15.29 -1.85
N LEU A 212 26.94 -13.97 -2.12
CA LEU A 212 25.85 -13.33 -2.85
C LEU A 212 25.84 -13.76 -4.33
N PRO A 213 24.65 -14.00 -4.93
CA PRO A 213 24.57 -14.32 -6.34
C PRO A 213 25.13 -13.18 -7.19
N GLU A 214 25.86 -13.52 -8.25
CA GLU A 214 26.40 -12.55 -9.20
C GLU A 214 25.28 -11.96 -10.08
N PHE A 215 24.53 -11.00 -9.54
CA PHE A 215 23.48 -10.27 -10.24
C PHE A 215 24.01 -9.15 -11.13
N MET A 216 25.27 -8.75 -10.94
CA MET A 216 25.91 -7.72 -11.75
C MET A 216 27.26 -8.17 -12.29
N VAL A 217 27.54 -7.77 -13.54
CA VAL A 217 28.84 -7.98 -14.20
C VAL A 217 29.72 -6.75 -14.03
N SER A 218 29.11 -5.56 -14.02
CA SER A 218 29.80 -4.29 -13.80
C SER A 218 28.92 -3.34 -12.99
N THR A 219 29.48 -2.24 -12.46
CA THR A 219 28.76 -1.27 -11.60
C THR A 219 27.49 -0.74 -12.26
N ARG A 220 27.43 -0.80 -13.59
CA ARG A 220 26.31 -0.32 -14.39
C ARG A 220 25.62 -1.42 -15.19
N ASP A 221 26.20 -2.59 -15.38
CA ASP A 221 25.64 -3.66 -16.22
C ASP A 221 25.23 -4.88 -15.38
N VAL A 222 23.96 -5.28 -15.51
CA VAL A 222 23.42 -6.48 -14.84
C VAL A 222 23.88 -7.77 -15.52
N SER A 223 23.93 -8.86 -14.76
CA SER A 223 24.22 -10.20 -15.28
C SER A 223 22.97 -10.85 -15.87
N GLY A 224 23.17 -11.96 -16.59
CA GLY A 224 22.08 -12.79 -17.08
C GLY A 224 21.15 -13.30 -15.97
N LEU A 225 21.65 -13.46 -14.73
CA LEU A 225 20.83 -13.88 -13.59
C LEU A 225 19.75 -12.86 -13.24
N TRP A 226 20.00 -11.57 -13.46
CA TRP A 226 19.01 -10.52 -13.21
C TRP A 226 17.77 -10.65 -14.10
N SER A 227 17.92 -11.19 -15.31
CA SER A 227 16.79 -11.42 -16.20
C SER A 227 15.76 -12.38 -15.59
N TYR A 228 16.21 -13.42 -14.86
CA TYR A 228 15.32 -14.34 -14.16
C TYR A 228 14.57 -13.66 -13.01
N VAL A 229 15.23 -12.77 -12.26
CA VAL A 229 14.56 -11.97 -11.22
C VAL A 229 13.45 -11.12 -11.82
N SER A 230 13.75 -10.40 -12.91
CA SER A 230 12.79 -9.54 -13.60
C SER A 230 11.65 -10.34 -14.23
N ALA A 231 11.95 -11.47 -14.88
CA ALA A 231 10.93 -12.36 -15.44
C ALA A 231 10.01 -12.95 -14.36
N THR A 232 10.59 -13.40 -13.23
CA THR A 232 9.82 -13.94 -12.11
C THR A 232 8.88 -12.90 -11.52
N ALA A 233 9.37 -11.66 -11.31
CA ALA A 233 8.53 -10.57 -10.84
C ALA A 233 7.37 -10.25 -11.81
N LEU A 234 7.63 -10.22 -13.12
CA LEU A 234 6.59 -10.03 -14.14
C LEU A 234 5.54 -11.15 -14.12
N ILE A 235 5.96 -12.41 -13.95
CA ILE A 235 5.03 -13.55 -13.85
C ILE A 235 4.15 -13.40 -12.61
N LEU A 236 4.72 -13.02 -11.45
CA LEU A 236 3.97 -12.78 -10.23
C LEU A 236 2.95 -11.63 -10.40
N TYR A 237 3.34 -10.54 -11.03
CA TYR A 237 2.45 -9.42 -11.34
C TYR A 237 1.35 -9.79 -12.34
N ALA A 238 1.68 -10.52 -13.41
CA ALA A 238 0.69 -11.01 -14.37
C ALA A 238 -0.32 -11.96 -13.71
N THR A 239 0.15 -12.84 -12.82
CA THR A 239 -0.70 -13.74 -12.05
C THR A 239 -1.63 -12.96 -11.12
N THR A 240 -1.09 -11.98 -10.40
CA THR A 240 -1.88 -11.09 -9.54
C THR A 240 -2.95 -10.35 -10.34
N LEU A 241 -2.56 -9.78 -11.48
CA LEU A 241 -3.47 -9.07 -12.38
C LEU A 241 -4.61 -9.99 -12.84
N LEU A 242 -4.31 -11.22 -13.24
CA LEU A 242 -5.32 -12.20 -13.66
C LEU A 242 -6.32 -12.51 -12.54
N ILE A 243 -5.85 -12.65 -11.30
CA ILE A 243 -6.70 -12.88 -10.12
C ILE A 243 -7.61 -11.67 -9.87
N LEU A 244 -7.05 -10.46 -9.88
CA LEU A 244 -7.80 -9.22 -9.65
C LEU A 244 -8.83 -8.94 -10.77
N LEU A 245 -8.50 -9.26 -12.02
CA LEU A 245 -9.39 -9.05 -13.16
C LEU A 245 -10.58 -10.00 -13.17
N ARG A 246 -10.46 -11.21 -12.62
CA ARG A 246 -11.51 -12.24 -12.54
C ARG A 246 -12.43 -12.09 -11.32
N GLY A 247 -11.98 -11.41 -10.27
CA GLY A 247 -12.75 -11.20 -9.03
C GLY A 247 -13.70 -10.00 -9.07
N ARG A 248 -14.48 -9.83 -7.98
CA ARG A 248 -15.21 -8.56 -7.74
C ARG A 248 -14.19 -7.45 -7.50
N ARG A 249 -14.25 -6.36 -8.26
CA ARG A 249 -13.30 -5.24 -8.12
C ARG A 249 -13.82 -4.24 -7.10
N SER A 250 -12.97 -3.87 -6.15
CA SER A 250 -13.10 -2.67 -5.32
C SER A 250 -12.32 -1.51 -5.94
N VAL A 251 -12.48 -0.30 -5.41
CA VAL A 251 -11.67 0.86 -5.81
C VAL A 251 -10.19 0.63 -5.49
N LEU A 252 -9.88 -0.01 -4.36
CA LEU A 252 -8.52 -0.37 -3.99
C LEU A 252 -7.90 -1.29 -5.06
N ASP A 253 -8.63 -2.32 -5.50
CA ASP A 253 -8.13 -3.23 -6.53
C ASP A 253 -7.89 -2.55 -7.86
N LEU A 254 -8.72 -1.57 -8.21
CA LEU A 254 -8.55 -0.79 -9.43
C LEU A 254 -7.23 -0.01 -9.40
N TRP A 255 -6.94 0.67 -8.29
CA TRP A 255 -5.68 1.38 -8.12
C TRP A 255 -4.49 0.42 -8.01
N LEU A 256 -4.67 -0.74 -7.38
CA LEU A 256 -3.64 -1.77 -7.34
C LEU A 256 -3.33 -2.33 -8.75
N ILE A 257 -4.33 -2.49 -9.62
CA ILE A 257 -4.11 -2.84 -11.02
C ILE A 257 -3.24 -1.78 -11.71
N VAL A 258 -3.53 -0.49 -11.51
CA VAL A 258 -2.69 0.60 -12.06
C VAL A 258 -1.26 0.49 -11.53
N VAL A 259 -1.07 0.29 -10.22
CA VAL A 259 0.25 0.10 -9.61
C VAL A 259 0.99 -1.09 -10.23
N ILE A 260 0.33 -2.24 -10.40
CA ILE A 260 0.92 -3.44 -11.01
C ILE A 260 1.32 -3.18 -12.47
N VAL A 261 0.50 -2.45 -13.22
CA VAL A 261 0.83 -2.04 -14.60
C VAL A 261 2.05 -1.12 -14.61
N THR A 262 2.09 -0.10 -13.74
CA THR A 262 3.24 0.80 -13.60
C THR A 262 4.52 0.05 -13.25
N LEU A 263 4.46 -0.86 -12.27
CA LEU A 263 5.63 -1.67 -11.87
C LEU A 263 6.07 -2.64 -12.97
N SER A 264 5.14 -3.16 -13.77
CA SER A 264 5.47 -3.98 -14.93
C SER A 264 6.19 -3.15 -16.00
N ILE A 265 5.71 -1.93 -16.26
CA ILE A 265 6.36 -0.97 -17.16
C ILE A 265 7.77 -0.62 -16.67
N GLU A 266 7.93 -0.32 -15.36
CA GLU A 266 9.25 -0.09 -14.74
C GLU A 266 10.20 -1.26 -15.02
N ILE A 267 9.79 -2.50 -14.71
CA ILE A 267 10.65 -3.68 -14.90
C ILE A 267 11.02 -3.86 -16.37
N ILE A 268 10.07 -3.65 -17.28
CA ILE A 268 10.30 -3.74 -18.73
C ILE A 268 11.34 -2.71 -19.15
N LEU A 269 11.17 -1.47 -18.72
CA LEU A 269 12.05 -0.37 -19.10
C LEU A 269 13.46 -0.55 -18.54
N LEU A 270 13.58 -0.93 -17.26
CA LEU A 270 14.87 -1.12 -16.60
C LEU A 270 15.63 -2.35 -17.14
N SER A 271 14.95 -3.48 -17.32
CA SER A 271 15.63 -4.75 -17.59
C SER A 271 15.81 -5.04 -19.08
N TYR A 272 14.81 -4.74 -19.90
CA TYR A 272 14.78 -5.16 -21.30
C TYR A 272 15.04 -4.00 -22.26
N VAL A 273 14.40 -2.86 -22.04
CA VAL A 273 14.55 -1.70 -22.95
C VAL A 273 15.90 -1.02 -22.76
N SER A 274 16.23 -0.66 -21.52
CA SER A 274 17.53 -0.10 -21.13
C SER A 274 18.67 -1.13 -21.24
N GLY A 275 18.35 -2.43 -21.27
CA GLY A 275 19.34 -3.51 -21.27
C GLY A 275 20.01 -3.70 -19.91
N GLY A 276 19.36 -3.26 -18.83
CA GLY A 276 19.89 -3.38 -17.47
C GLY A 276 21.02 -2.40 -17.15
N ILE A 277 21.14 -1.32 -17.93
CA ILE A 277 22.16 -0.29 -17.71
C ILE A 277 21.69 0.65 -16.60
N ARG A 278 22.35 0.62 -15.43
CA ARG A 278 22.08 1.56 -14.32
C ARG A 278 22.41 2.99 -14.74
N LEU A 279 21.62 3.95 -14.24
CA LEU A 279 21.77 5.39 -14.48
C LEU A 279 21.63 5.81 -15.95
N SER A 280 20.99 4.98 -16.77
CA SER A 280 20.59 5.36 -18.13
C SER A 280 19.28 6.17 -18.13
N VAL A 281 18.93 6.80 -19.26
CA VAL A 281 17.65 7.50 -19.41
C VAL A 281 16.50 6.54 -19.13
N GLY A 282 16.56 5.30 -19.61
CA GLY A 282 15.52 4.30 -19.37
C GLY A 282 15.45 3.85 -17.91
N TRP A 283 16.58 3.85 -17.21
CA TRP A 283 16.61 3.58 -15.79
C TRP A 283 15.92 4.69 -14.99
N TRP A 284 16.19 5.96 -15.32
CA TRP A 284 15.55 7.10 -14.67
C TRP A 284 14.09 7.29 -15.07
N ALA A 285 13.74 7.10 -16.34
CA ALA A 285 12.37 7.24 -16.83
C ALA A 285 11.41 6.18 -16.27
N GLY A 286 11.95 5.05 -15.77
CA GLY A 286 11.13 4.01 -15.14
C GLY A 286 10.83 4.27 -13.67
N ARG A 287 11.55 5.19 -13.04
CA ARG A 287 11.52 5.52 -11.62
C ARG A 287 10.60 6.71 -11.35
#